data_AF-E0S5P7-F1
#
_entry.id   AF-E0S5P7-F1
#
_cell.length_a   1.000
_cell.length_b   1.000
_cell.length_c   1.000
_cell.angle_alpha   90.00
_cell.angle_beta   90.00
_cell.angle_gamma   90.00
#
_symmetry.space_group_name_H-M   'P 1'
#
loop_
_entity.id
_entity.type
_entity.pdbx_description
1 polymer ?
#
loop_
_entity_poly.entity_id
_entity_poly.type
_entity_poly.pdbx_seq_one_letter_code
_entity_poly.pdbx_strand_id
1 'polypeptide(L)'
;MNIKELIVRVLENRDIEAVGEMQYTEGDGEDLHELSTSDLLNCTSPYIRGVVNDKVGNKYEGLKLFKEYCEDCEYLKLVEEETIELCRTSGRDNKIKLWRKIREFRYDFIDWEDREWIMRLLEYFYIMSMKNIEHLNREIMLLQEKKDKESYKKKGIECIKVDSQGRISDFLARRNSPTMTLDEFAEKIMLGMEKGPSTSSREEEPEDSSSNNLSREELLKRDEERDEKEINRGNTTRMG
;
A
#
# COMPACT_ATOMS: atom_id res chain seq x y z
N MET A 1 -2.75 -27.63 -19.53
CA MET A 1 -3.68 -27.74 -18.39
C MET A 1 -5.01 -27.15 -18.84
N ASN A 2 -6.16 -27.79 -18.58
CA ASN A 2 -7.45 -27.31 -19.09
C ASN A 2 -7.87 -26.04 -18.33
N ILE A 3 -8.16 -24.95 -19.04
CA ILE A 3 -8.51 -23.66 -18.42
C ILE A 3 -9.75 -23.77 -17.52
N LYS A 4 -10.72 -24.63 -17.89
CA LYS A 4 -11.91 -24.91 -17.08
C LYS A 4 -11.56 -25.48 -15.71
N GLU A 5 -10.58 -26.39 -15.66
CA GLU A 5 -10.12 -26.99 -14.40
C GLU A 5 -9.38 -25.97 -13.53
N LEU A 6 -8.59 -25.08 -14.16
CA LEU A 6 -7.90 -24.01 -13.45
C LEU A 6 -8.88 -23.01 -12.84
N ILE A 7 -9.91 -22.60 -13.58
CA ILE A 7 -10.99 -21.74 -13.08
C ILE A 7 -11.67 -22.37 -11.87
N VAL A 8 -12.03 -23.66 -11.92
CA VAL A 8 -12.64 -24.37 -10.78
C VAL A 8 -11.70 -24.36 -9.57
N ARG A 9 -10.41 -24.64 -9.76
CA ARG A 9 -9.43 -24.59 -8.67
C ARG A 9 -9.30 -23.20 -8.04
N VAL A 10 -9.35 -22.14 -8.85
CA VAL A 10 -9.37 -20.75 -8.35
C VAL A 10 -10.64 -20.48 -7.54
N LEU A 11 -11.81 -20.88 -8.04
CA LEU A 11 -13.09 -20.69 -7.34
C LEU A 11 -13.16 -21.46 -6.01
N GLU A 12 -12.61 -22.67 -5.96
CA GLU A 12 -12.54 -23.51 -4.76
C GLU A 12 -11.36 -23.16 -3.84
N ASN A 13 -10.56 -22.13 -4.16
CA ASN A 13 -9.33 -21.74 -3.47
C ASN A 13 -8.29 -22.87 -3.33
N ARG A 14 -8.33 -23.90 -4.18
CA ARG A 14 -7.37 -25.02 -4.16
C ARG A 14 -5.98 -24.58 -4.64
N ASP A 15 -4.96 -25.36 -4.33
CA ASP A 15 -3.61 -25.10 -4.81
C ASP A 15 -3.50 -25.31 -6.32
N ILE A 16 -2.89 -24.32 -6.97
CA ILE A 16 -2.67 -24.29 -8.41
C ILE A 16 -1.16 -24.34 -8.58
N GLU A 17 -0.66 -25.49 -9.04
CA GLU A 17 0.74 -25.61 -9.43
C GLU A 17 1.04 -24.69 -10.61
N ALA A 18 2.28 -24.21 -10.69
CA ALA A 18 2.74 -23.21 -11.64
C ALA A 18 2.20 -23.50 -13.07
N VAL A 19 1.30 -22.62 -13.53
CA VAL A 19 0.72 -22.72 -14.86
C VAL A 19 1.80 -22.30 -15.85
N GLY A 20 2.32 -23.25 -16.63
CA GLY A 20 3.20 -22.97 -17.76
C GLY A 20 2.52 -22.05 -18.78
N GLU A 21 3.34 -21.33 -19.57
CA GLU A 21 2.95 -20.28 -20.54
C GLU A 21 1.60 -20.57 -21.22
N MET A 22 0.57 -19.85 -20.79
CA MET A 22 -0.69 -19.77 -21.52
C MET A 22 -0.50 -18.80 -22.68
N GLN A 23 -0.73 -19.29 -23.90
CA GLN A 23 -0.59 -18.50 -25.12
C GLN A 23 -1.58 -17.34 -25.13
N TYR A 24 -1.07 -16.16 -25.47
CA TYR A 24 -1.86 -14.97 -25.74
C TYR A 24 -2.58 -15.13 -27.08
N THR A 25 -3.89 -14.94 -27.08
CA THR A 25 -4.63 -14.63 -28.30
C THR A 25 -4.43 -13.15 -28.59
N GLU A 26 -3.49 -12.83 -29.50
CA GLU A 26 -3.49 -11.55 -30.21
C GLU A 26 -4.73 -11.54 -31.12
N GLY A 27 -5.74 -10.75 -30.76
CA GLY A 27 -6.96 -10.56 -31.55
C GLY A 27 -7.17 -9.08 -31.79
N ASP A 28 -7.07 -8.68 -33.07
CA ASP A 28 -7.56 -7.37 -33.55
C ASP A 28 -9.05 -7.25 -33.21
N GLY A 29 -9.50 -6.03 -32.90
CA GLY A 29 -10.82 -5.73 -32.34
C GLY A 29 -12.03 -6.29 -33.10
N GLU A 30 -12.36 -7.55 -32.85
CA GLU A 30 -13.58 -8.23 -33.29
C GLU A 30 -14.72 -7.97 -32.30
N ASP A 31 -15.93 -7.92 -32.85
CA ASP A 31 -17.15 -7.62 -32.12
C ASP A 31 -17.33 -8.63 -30.98
N LEU A 32 -17.78 -8.19 -29.81
CA LEU A 32 -17.93 -9.04 -28.61
C LEU A 32 -18.73 -10.32 -28.94
N HIS A 33 -19.71 -10.20 -29.83
CA HIS A 33 -20.58 -11.27 -30.31
C HIS A 33 -19.90 -12.33 -31.19
N GLU A 34 -18.71 -12.06 -31.73
CA GLU A 34 -17.94 -12.99 -32.58
C GLU A 34 -16.99 -13.87 -31.76
N LEU A 35 -16.64 -13.47 -30.53
CA LEU A 35 -15.78 -14.25 -29.64
C LEU A 35 -16.46 -15.56 -29.22
N SER A 36 -15.77 -16.68 -29.45
CA SER A 36 -16.24 -17.99 -29.01
C SER A 36 -16.24 -18.09 -27.47
N THR A 37 -17.05 -18.99 -26.91
CA THR A 37 -17.06 -19.23 -25.46
C THR A 37 -15.70 -19.73 -24.96
N SER A 38 -14.93 -20.42 -25.79
CA SER A 38 -13.53 -20.79 -25.51
C SER A 38 -12.60 -19.59 -25.39
N ASP A 39 -12.74 -18.59 -26.26
CA ASP A 39 -11.88 -17.40 -26.24
C ASP A 39 -12.19 -16.52 -25.03
N LEU A 40 -13.47 -16.37 -24.69
CA LEU A 40 -13.89 -15.71 -23.45
C LEU A 40 -13.27 -16.36 -22.19
N LEU A 41 -13.16 -17.69 -22.17
CA LEU A 41 -12.50 -18.38 -21.06
C LEU A 41 -10.99 -18.09 -21.06
N ASN A 42 -10.35 -17.99 -22.23
CA ASN A 42 -8.93 -17.64 -22.34
C ASN A 42 -8.62 -16.23 -21.80
N CYS A 43 -9.57 -15.30 -21.85
CA CYS A 43 -9.42 -13.99 -21.22
C CYS A 43 -9.16 -14.09 -19.70
N THR A 44 -9.57 -15.16 -19.03
CA THR A 44 -9.29 -15.37 -17.59
C THR A 44 -7.84 -15.72 -17.26
N SER A 45 -7.02 -16.01 -18.27
CA SER A 45 -5.64 -16.48 -18.10
C SER A 45 -4.73 -15.52 -17.30
N PRO A 46 -4.74 -14.19 -17.54
CA PRO A 46 -3.93 -13.26 -16.75
C PRO A 46 -4.38 -13.23 -15.28
N TYR A 47 -5.68 -13.30 -14.99
CA TYR A 47 -6.19 -13.40 -13.62
C TYR A 47 -5.68 -14.65 -12.89
N ILE A 48 -5.80 -15.83 -13.52
CA ILE A 48 -5.33 -17.10 -12.94
C ILE A 48 -3.82 -17.04 -12.65
N ARG A 49 -3.03 -16.52 -13.60
CA ARG A 49 -1.59 -16.32 -13.42
C ARG A 49 -1.28 -15.34 -12.28
N GLY A 50 -2.08 -14.29 -12.12
CA GLY A 50 -1.98 -13.35 -11.02
C GLY A 50 -2.17 -14.02 -9.65
N VAL A 51 -3.20 -14.86 -9.51
CA VAL A 51 -3.46 -15.63 -8.27
C VAL A 51 -2.33 -16.60 -7.96
N VAL A 52 -1.79 -17.29 -8.96
CA VAL A 52 -0.64 -18.19 -8.76
C VAL A 52 0.60 -17.43 -8.29
N ASN A 53 0.92 -16.29 -8.91
CA ASN A 53 2.08 -15.48 -8.52
C ASN A 53 1.93 -14.91 -7.11
N ASP A 54 0.72 -14.49 -6.73
CA ASP A 54 0.43 -14.02 -5.38
C ASP A 54 0.67 -15.13 -4.34
N LYS A 55 0.17 -16.36 -4.60
CA LYS A 55 0.41 -17.53 -3.73
C LYS A 55 1.89 -17.89 -3.59
N VAL A 56 2.68 -17.74 -4.66
CA VAL A 56 4.15 -17.98 -4.65
C VAL A 56 4.91 -16.84 -3.94
N GLY A 57 4.25 -15.73 -3.64
CA GLY A 57 4.83 -14.57 -2.95
C GLY A 57 5.45 -13.53 -3.89
N ASN A 58 5.26 -13.67 -5.21
CA ASN A 58 5.70 -12.70 -6.20
C ASN A 58 4.65 -11.60 -6.41
N LYS A 59 4.53 -10.72 -5.41
CA LYS A 59 3.49 -9.68 -5.30
C LYS A 59 3.51 -8.66 -6.44
N TYR A 60 4.69 -8.31 -6.95
CA TYR A 60 4.83 -7.33 -8.03
C TYR A 60 4.34 -7.89 -9.37
N GLU A 61 4.69 -9.14 -9.69
CA GLU A 61 4.24 -9.79 -10.92
C GLU A 61 2.74 -10.10 -10.84
N GLY A 62 2.26 -10.56 -9.69
CA GLY A 62 0.82 -10.73 -9.44
C GLY A 62 0.03 -9.43 -9.67
N LEU A 63 0.52 -8.31 -9.13
CA LEU A 63 -0.09 -6.99 -9.32
C LEU A 63 -0.16 -6.60 -10.80
N LYS A 64 0.92 -6.84 -11.56
CA LYS A 64 0.97 -6.52 -13.00
C LYS A 64 -0.07 -7.35 -13.77
N LEU A 65 -0.14 -8.64 -13.51
CA LEU A 65 -1.07 -9.56 -14.18
C LEU A 65 -2.54 -9.25 -13.86
N PHE A 66 -2.85 -8.82 -12.63
CA PHE A 66 -4.20 -8.38 -12.31
C PHE A 66 -4.58 -7.09 -13.04
N LYS A 67 -3.64 -6.16 -13.22
CA LYS A 67 -3.88 -4.93 -13.99
C LYS A 67 -4.10 -5.23 -15.48
N GLU A 68 -3.25 -6.09 -16.04
CA GLU A 68 -3.39 -6.58 -17.42
C GLU A 68 -4.77 -7.20 -17.65
N TYR A 69 -5.24 -8.07 -16.74
CA TYR A 69 -6.59 -8.62 -16.81
C TYR A 69 -7.69 -7.54 -16.80
N CYS A 70 -7.58 -6.55 -15.91
CA CYS A 70 -8.56 -5.47 -15.85
C CYS A 70 -8.56 -4.62 -17.13
N GLU A 71 -7.38 -4.30 -17.66
CA GLU A 71 -7.22 -3.55 -18.91
C GLU A 71 -7.81 -4.31 -20.10
N ASP A 72 -7.55 -5.62 -20.20
CA ASP A 72 -8.11 -6.49 -21.23
C ASP A 72 -9.65 -6.56 -21.14
N CYS A 73 -10.19 -6.68 -19.93
CA CYS A 73 -11.64 -6.71 -19.71
C CYS A 73 -12.33 -5.40 -20.09
N GLU A 74 -11.69 -4.26 -19.81
CA GLU A 74 -12.20 -2.94 -20.18
C GLU A 74 -12.10 -2.70 -21.68
N TYR A 75 -10.98 -3.08 -22.31
CA TYR A 75 -10.76 -2.95 -23.75
C TYR A 75 -11.79 -3.76 -24.55
N LEU A 76 -11.99 -5.02 -24.14
CA LEU A 76 -12.95 -5.94 -24.77
C LEU A 76 -14.40 -5.69 -24.33
N LYS A 77 -14.67 -4.69 -23.48
CA LYS A 77 -16.01 -4.37 -22.91
C LYS A 77 -16.72 -5.59 -22.31
N LEU A 78 -15.96 -6.49 -21.69
CA LEU A 78 -16.49 -7.71 -21.06
C LEU A 78 -17.27 -7.43 -19.78
N VAL A 79 -17.14 -6.21 -19.26
CA VAL A 79 -17.70 -5.77 -17.99
C VAL A 79 -18.56 -4.53 -18.23
N GLU A 80 -19.70 -4.46 -17.55
CA GLU A 80 -20.59 -3.30 -17.59
C GLU A 80 -19.86 -2.04 -17.08
N GLU A 81 -20.07 -0.91 -17.76
CA GLU A 81 -19.50 0.39 -17.36
C GLU A 81 -19.87 0.76 -15.91
N GLU A 82 -21.07 0.38 -15.46
CA GLU A 82 -21.48 0.56 -14.06
C GLU A 82 -20.53 -0.15 -13.08
N THR A 83 -20.10 -1.38 -13.39
CA THR A 83 -19.21 -2.15 -12.52
C THR A 83 -17.80 -1.55 -12.49
N ILE A 84 -17.32 -1.05 -13.62
CA ILE A 84 -16.03 -0.34 -13.71
C ILE A 84 -16.07 0.91 -12.82
N GLU A 85 -17.13 1.71 -12.92
CA GLU A 85 -17.29 2.93 -12.13
C GLU A 85 -17.42 2.63 -10.63
N LEU A 86 -18.18 1.60 -10.26
CA LEU A 86 -18.31 1.13 -8.87
C LEU A 86 -16.97 0.69 -8.27
N CYS A 87 -16.09 0.07 -9.07
CA CYS A 87 -14.77 -0.37 -8.61
C CYS A 87 -13.78 0.79 -8.45
N ARG A 88 -13.90 1.85 -9.26
CA ARG A 88 -13.01 3.03 -9.19
C ARG A 88 -13.39 4.01 -8.09
N THR A 89 -14.67 4.10 -7.75
CA THR A 89 -15.19 5.07 -6.78
C THR A 89 -15.17 4.52 -5.36
N SER A 90 -14.40 5.17 -4.47
CA SER A 90 -14.26 4.76 -3.08
C SER A 90 -15.43 5.24 -2.21
N GLY A 91 -16.50 4.45 -2.16
CA GLY A 91 -17.68 4.73 -1.33
C GLY A 91 -18.14 3.53 -0.51
N ARG A 92 -18.69 3.76 0.70
CA ARG A 92 -19.30 2.70 1.52
C ARG A 92 -20.44 2.01 0.75
N ASP A 93 -21.28 2.78 0.10
CA ASP A 93 -22.43 2.24 -0.65
C ASP A 93 -21.98 1.43 -1.88
N ASN A 94 -20.90 1.85 -2.53
CA ASN A 94 -20.31 1.12 -3.65
C ASN A 94 -19.74 -0.23 -3.19
N LYS A 95 -19.07 -0.28 -2.03
CA LYS A 95 -18.63 -1.55 -1.42
C LYS A 95 -19.80 -2.48 -1.13
N ILE A 96 -20.93 -1.95 -0.68
CA ILE A 96 -22.15 -2.74 -0.44
C ILE A 96 -22.71 -3.27 -1.76
N LYS A 97 -22.77 -2.45 -2.82
CA LYS A 97 -23.22 -2.86 -4.16
C LYS A 97 -22.32 -3.95 -4.75
N LEU A 98 -21.00 -3.75 -4.73
CA LEU A 98 -20.02 -4.75 -5.17
C LEU A 98 -20.14 -6.05 -4.39
N TRP A 99 -20.37 -5.99 -3.07
CA TRP A 99 -20.58 -7.18 -2.26
C TRP A 99 -21.86 -7.94 -2.65
N ARG A 100 -22.94 -7.23 -3.02
CA ARG A 100 -24.16 -7.88 -3.56
C ARG A 100 -23.88 -8.56 -4.90
N LYS A 101 -23.22 -7.87 -5.85
CA LYS A 101 -22.86 -8.46 -7.16
C LYS A 101 -22.02 -9.73 -6.98
N ILE A 102 -21.03 -9.72 -6.09
CA ILE A 102 -20.23 -10.91 -5.74
C ILE A 102 -21.09 -12.04 -5.19
N ARG A 103 -22.08 -11.73 -4.35
CA ARG A 103 -22.94 -12.73 -3.71
C ARG A 103 -24.03 -13.27 -4.65
N GLU A 104 -24.43 -12.49 -5.64
CA GLU A 104 -25.37 -12.89 -6.69
C GLU A 104 -24.75 -13.92 -7.63
N PHE A 105 -23.43 -13.84 -7.85
CA PHE A 105 -22.70 -14.86 -8.59
C PHE A 105 -22.64 -16.17 -7.77
N ARG A 106 -23.41 -17.16 -8.22
CA ARG A 106 -23.40 -18.52 -7.66
C ARG A 106 -22.59 -19.44 -8.55
N TYR A 107 -21.49 -19.96 -8.02
CA TYR A 107 -20.65 -20.94 -8.70
C TYR A 107 -21.08 -22.40 -8.44
N ASP A 108 -22.17 -22.63 -7.68
CA ASP A 108 -22.69 -23.98 -7.37
C ASP A 108 -23.18 -24.72 -8.62
N PHE A 109 -23.52 -24.00 -9.69
CA PHE A 109 -23.89 -24.55 -10.99
C PHE A 109 -23.01 -23.90 -12.05
N ILE A 110 -22.07 -24.68 -12.58
CA ILE A 110 -21.14 -24.23 -13.62
C ILE A 110 -21.68 -24.68 -14.96
N ASP A 111 -22.01 -23.71 -15.82
CA ASP A 111 -22.40 -23.95 -17.20
C ASP A 111 -21.37 -23.33 -18.14
N TRP A 112 -20.58 -24.18 -18.79
CA TRP A 112 -19.53 -23.76 -19.73
C TRP A 112 -20.04 -23.50 -21.15
N GLU A 113 -21.29 -23.85 -21.43
CA GLU A 113 -21.93 -23.64 -22.73
C GLU A 113 -22.78 -22.36 -22.70
N ASP A 114 -23.24 -21.95 -21.52
CA ASP A 114 -23.92 -20.67 -21.31
C ASP A 114 -22.95 -19.48 -21.35
N ARG A 115 -23.11 -18.66 -22.39
CA ARG A 115 -22.37 -17.42 -22.57
C ARG A 115 -22.68 -16.40 -21.48
N GLU A 116 -23.93 -16.30 -21.01
CA GLU A 116 -24.31 -15.33 -19.97
C GLU A 116 -23.61 -15.67 -18.65
N TRP A 117 -23.52 -16.96 -18.32
CA TRP A 117 -22.76 -17.45 -17.18
C TRP A 117 -21.27 -17.09 -17.28
N ILE A 118 -20.64 -17.29 -18.45
CA ILE A 118 -19.23 -16.93 -18.67
C ILE A 118 -19.00 -15.42 -18.52
N MET A 119 -19.90 -14.59 -19.03
CA MET A 119 -19.82 -13.14 -18.86
C MET A 119 -19.91 -12.73 -17.39
N ARG A 120 -20.83 -13.33 -16.63
CA ARG A 120 -20.92 -13.10 -15.17
C ARG A 120 -19.67 -13.58 -14.42
N LEU A 121 -19.06 -14.68 -14.86
CA LEU A 121 -17.78 -15.15 -14.32
C LEU A 121 -16.66 -14.14 -14.56
N LEU A 122 -16.56 -13.59 -15.77
CA LEU A 122 -15.56 -12.58 -16.12
C LEU A 122 -15.72 -11.30 -15.29
N GLU A 123 -16.97 -10.83 -15.13
CA GLU A 123 -17.30 -9.70 -14.26
C GLU A 123 -16.94 -9.99 -12.79
N TYR A 124 -17.24 -11.19 -12.30
CA TYR A 124 -16.85 -11.62 -10.96
C TYR A 124 -15.33 -11.58 -10.77
N PHE A 125 -14.57 -12.14 -11.71
CA PHE A 125 -13.11 -12.08 -11.68
C PHE A 125 -12.55 -10.67 -11.82
N TYR A 126 -13.22 -9.77 -12.53
CA TYR A 126 -12.84 -8.35 -12.60
C TYR A 126 -12.94 -7.68 -11.22
N ILE A 127 -14.09 -7.85 -10.54
CA ILE A 127 -14.28 -7.30 -9.19
C ILE A 127 -13.24 -7.89 -8.22
N MET A 128 -12.95 -9.19 -8.32
CA MET A 128 -11.94 -9.85 -7.49
C MET A 128 -10.52 -9.35 -7.81
N SER A 129 -10.20 -9.12 -9.08
CA SER A 129 -8.92 -8.54 -9.50
C SER A 129 -8.72 -7.15 -8.91
N MET A 130 -9.73 -6.29 -8.98
CA MET A 130 -9.68 -4.94 -8.39
C MET A 130 -9.42 -4.98 -6.88
N LYS A 131 -10.07 -5.91 -6.17
CA LYS A 131 -9.79 -6.13 -4.74
C LYS A 131 -8.37 -6.61 -4.51
N ASN A 132 -7.90 -7.59 -5.28
CA ASN A 132 -6.53 -8.12 -5.16
C ASN A 132 -5.49 -7.03 -5.45
N ILE A 133 -5.72 -6.15 -6.43
CA ILE A 133 -4.88 -4.99 -6.71
C ILE A 133 -4.83 -4.06 -5.49
N GLU A 134 -5.98 -3.72 -4.89
CA GLU A 134 -6.04 -2.88 -3.69
C GLU A 134 -5.27 -3.51 -2.52
N HIS A 135 -5.46 -4.82 -2.29
CA HIS A 135 -4.77 -5.57 -1.25
C HIS A 135 -3.26 -5.62 -1.47
N LEU A 136 -2.81 -5.97 -2.67
CA LEU A 136 -1.39 -6.05 -3.03
C LEU A 136 -0.70 -4.70 -2.97
N ASN A 137 -1.34 -3.63 -3.44
CA ASN A 137 -0.78 -2.27 -3.33
C ASN A 137 -0.54 -1.89 -1.87
N ARG A 138 -1.52 -2.14 -1.00
CA ARG A 138 -1.38 -1.87 0.45
C ARG A 138 -0.27 -2.72 1.06
N GLU A 139 -0.20 -3.99 0.70
CA GLU A 139 0.83 -4.87 1.24
C GLU A 139 2.24 -4.47 0.78
N ILE A 140 2.40 -4.08 -0.49
CA ILE A 140 3.66 -3.55 -1.02
C ILE A 140 4.07 -2.27 -0.28
N MET A 141 3.14 -1.33 -0.05
CA MET A 141 3.41 -0.11 0.73
C MET A 141 3.88 -0.44 2.15
N LEU A 142 3.21 -1.37 2.84
CA LEU A 142 3.60 -1.78 4.19
C LEU A 142 4.98 -2.46 4.23
N LEU A 143 5.33 -3.23 3.20
CA LEU A 143 6.65 -3.84 3.07
C LEU A 143 7.74 -2.81 2.82
N GLN A 144 7.45 -1.77 2.04
CA GLN A 144 8.37 -0.64 1.82
C GLN A 144 8.60 0.14 3.12
N GLU A 145 7.53 0.49 3.84
CA GLU A 145 7.66 1.16 5.14
C GLU A 145 8.47 0.35 6.17
N LYS A 146 8.34 -0.98 6.17
CA LYS A 146 9.15 -1.85 7.03
C LYS A 146 10.61 -1.81 6.65
N LYS A 147 10.94 -1.90 5.36
CA LYS A 147 12.33 -1.77 4.87
C LYS A 147 12.92 -0.40 5.21
N ASP A 148 12.12 0.66 5.09
CA ASP A 148 12.55 2.00 5.45
C ASP A 148 12.81 2.08 6.96
N LYS A 149 11.88 1.60 7.80
CA LYS A 149 12.07 1.54 9.27
C LYS A 149 13.25 0.66 9.68
N GLU A 150 13.54 -0.44 8.97
CA GLU A 150 14.72 -1.27 9.21
C GLU A 150 16.03 -0.58 8.78
N SER A 151 16.01 0.21 7.70
CA SER A 151 17.15 1.04 7.29
C SER A 151 17.42 2.16 8.31
N TYR A 152 16.37 2.75 8.90
CA TYR A 152 16.49 3.70 10.01
C TYR A 152 16.98 3.02 11.30
N LYS A 153 16.58 1.77 11.59
CA LYS A 153 17.10 0.99 12.74
C LYS A 153 18.58 0.59 12.62
N LYS A 154 19.19 0.67 11.43
CA LYS A 154 20.65 0.54 11.25
C LYS A 154 21.44 1.76 11.70
N LYS A 155 20.78 2.91 11.94
CA LYS A 155 21.34 3.92 12.85
C LYS A 155 21.13 3.38 14.25
N GLY A 156 22.14 2.66 14.74
CA GLY A 156 22.12 2.05 16.06
C GLY A 156 21.67 3.06 17.10
N ILE A 157 20.85 2.61 18.05
CA ILE A 157 20.61 3.35 19.28
C ILE A 157 22.00 3.61 19.88
N GLU A 158 22.41 4.87 19.99
CA GLU A 158 23.59 5.24 20.76
C GLU A 158 23.30 4.89 22.23
N CYS A 159 23.62 3.65 22.61
CA CYS A 159 23.57 3.23 23.99
C CYS A 159 24.63 4.03 24.74
N ILE A 160 24.16 4.96 25.58
CA ILE A 160 24.96 5.66 26.57
C ILE A 160 25.71 4.61 27.40
N LYS A 161 27.04 4.57 27.29
CA LYS A 161 27.86 3.65 28.09
C LYS A 161 27.93 4.18 29.52
N VAL A 162 27.45 3.38 30.45
CA VAL A 162 27.53 3.63 31.89
C VAL A 162 28.58 2.68 32.47
N ASP A 163 29.56 3.24 33.19
CA ASP A 163 30.58 2.43 33.87
C ASP A 163 30.01 1.67 35.07
N SER A 164 30.80 0.76 35.65
CA SER A 164 30.43 -0.03 36.83
C SER A 164 30.21 0.80 38.11
N GLN A 165 30.47 2.11 38.07
CA GLN A 165 30.25 3.06 39.16
C GLN A 165 29.03 3.98 38.90
N GLY A 166 28.29 3.75 37.81
CA GLY A 166 27.09 4.51 37.46
C GLY A 166 27.36 5.84 36.74
N ARG A 167 28.57 6.10 36.25
CA ARG A 167 28.91 7.33 35.53
C ARG A 167 28.73 7.15 34.02
N ILE A 168 27.98 8.08 33.44
CA ILE A 168 27.75 8.17 32.00
C ILE A 168 28.97 8.83 31.34
N SER A 169 29.64 8.14 30.42
CA SER A 169 30.88 8.64 29.77
C SER A 169 30.69 9.91 28.95
N ASP A 170 29.48 10.16 28.43
CA ASP A 170 29.26 11.18 27.39
C ASP A 170 28.36 12.37 27.81
N PHE A 171 27.99 12.48 29.09
CA PHE A 171 27.10 13.57 29.53
C PHE A 171 27.81 14.94 29.61
N LEU A 172 29.15 14.93 29.71
CA LEU A 172 29.95 16.15 29.95
C LEU A 172 30.75 16.62 28.74
N ALA A 173 30.82 15.85 27.65
CA ALA A 173 31.64 16.18 26.48
C ALA A 173 31.27 17.52 25.81
N ARG A 174 30.03 17.99 26.00
CA ARG A 174 29.53 19.26 25.42
C ARG A 174 29.55 20.45 26.38
N ARG A 175 29.91 20.27 27.65
CA ARG A 175 29.99 21.40 28.61
C ARG A 175 31.35 22.10 28.52
N ASN A 176 31.38 23.39 28.87
CA ASN A 176 32.63 24.11 29.06
C ASN A 176 33.29 23.65 30.35
N SER A 177 34.62 23.50 30.34
CA SER A 177 35.35 23.19 31.58
C SER A 177 35.21 24.38 32.55
N PRO A 178 35.11 24.14 33.87
CA PRO A 178 34.98 25.23 34.85
C PRO A 178 36.21 26.15 34.90
N THR A 179 37.33 25.70 34.33
CA THR A 179 38.62 26.41 34.29
C THR A 179 38.91 27.02 32.92
N MET A 180 37.95 26.99 31.99
CA MET A 180 38.15 27.49 30.64
C MET A 180 38.26 29.02 30.65
N THR A 181 39.24 29.56 29.94
CA THR A 181 39.39 31.01 29.77
C THR A 181 38.44 31.53 28.68
N LEU A 182 38.21 32.84 28.65
CA LEU A 182 37.33 33.45 27.63
C LEU A 182 37.88 33.29 26.21
N ASP A 183 39.20 33.29 26.06
CA ASP A 183 39.86 33.09 24.76
C ASP A 183 39.70 31.65 24.28
N GLU A 184 39.86 30.67 25.17
CA GLU A 184 39.60 29.25 24.89
C GLU A 184 38.12 28.99 24.54
N PHE A 185 37.19 29.75 25.13
CA PHE A 185 35.78 29.69 24.75
C PHE A 185 35.55 30.22 23.34
N ALA A 186 36.15 31.37 23.01
CA ALA A 186 36.00 31.98 21.69
C ALA A 186 36.55 31.06 20.60
N GLU A 187 37.72 30.47 20.79
CA GLU A 187 38.29 29.49 19.86
C GLU A 187 37.39 28.26 19.68
N LYS A 188 36.82 27.73 20.76
CA LYS A 188 35.90 26.59 20.72
C LYS A 188 34.63 26.90 19.91
N ILE A 189 34.09 28.12 20.03
CA ILE A 189 32.91 28.56 19.26
C ILE A 189 33.27 28.75 17.77
N MET A 190 34.41 29.38 17.47
CA MET A 190 34.85 29.59 16.09
C MET A 190 35.12 28.25 15.37
N LEU A 191 35.77 27.30 16.04
CA LEU A 191 35.96 25.93 15.51
C LEU A 191 34.64 25.18 15.29
N GLY A 192 33.62 25.48 16.09
CA GLY A 192 32.25 24.95 15.91
C GLY A 192 31.52 25.55 14.72
N MET A 193 31.78 26.81 14.37
CA MET A 193 31.22 27.48 13.20
C MET A 193 31.88 27.05 11.88
N GLU A 194 33.17 26.73 11.90
CA GLU A 194 33.89 26.21 10.71
C GLU A 194 33.49 24.78 10.34
N LYS A 195 33.09 23.98 11.33
CA LYS A 195 32.45 22.68 11.08
C LYS A 195 30.99 22.93 10.71
N GLY A 196 30.75 23.18 9.42
CA GLY A 196 29.41 23.36 8.85
C GLY A 196 28.39 22.33 9.35
N PRO A 197 27.09 22.67 9.35
CA PRO A 197 26.07 21.97 10.14
C PRO A 197 25.89 20.50 9.72
N SER A 198 26.51 19.58 10.46
CA SER A 198 26.10 18.18 10.49
C SER A 198 24.88 18.05 11.40
N THR A 199 23.69 18.24 10.80
CA THR A 199 22.36 17.72 11.18
C THR A 199 21.91 17.86 12.64
N SER A 200 21.03 18.82 12.91
CA SER A 200 19.57 18.60 13.01
C SER A 200 18.93 19.93 13.38
N SER A 201 18.25 20.56 12.43
CA SER A 201 17.29 21.63 12.72
C SER A 201 16.12 21.01 13.49
N ARG A 202 16.30 20.90 14.81
CA ARG A 202 15.22 21.17 15.75
C ARG A 202 15.39 22.62 16.15
N GLU A 203 15.05 23.49 15.21
CA GLU A 203 14.65 24.85 15.53
C GLU A 203 13.36 24.71 16.33
N GLU A 204 13.49 24.66 17.65
CA GLU A 204 12.51 25.36 18.48
C GLU A 204 12.70 26.83 18.10
N GLU A 205 11.86 27.30 17.17
CA GLU A 205 11.77 28.73 16.89
C GLU A 205 11.55 29.44 18.24
N PRO A 206 12.35 30.48 18.56
CA PRO A 206 12.00 31.36 19.65
C PRO A 206 10.67 32.02 19.26
N GLU A 207 9.66 31.88 20.11
CA GLU A 207 8.41 32.65 19.99
C GLU A 207 8.77 34.13 19.98
N ASP A 208 8.89 34.68 18.79
CA ASP A 208 9.01 36.11 18.59
C ASP A 208 7.70 36.73 19.06
N SER A 209 7.82 37.54 20.10
CA SER A 209 6.76 38.32 20.71
C SER A 209 6.25 39.38 19.73
N SER A 210 5.48 39.01 18.72
CA SER A 210 4.53 39.90 18.04
C SER A 210 3.57 39.10 17.16
N SER A 211 2.28 39.46 17.18
CA SER A 211 1.20 38.98 16.29
C SER A 211 0.32 37.79 16.74
N ASN A 212 -0.10 37.76 18.01
CA ASN A 212 -1.34 37.05 18.34
C ASN A 212 -2.57 37.92 18.06
N ASN A 213 -2.98 37.98 16.79
CA ASN A 213 -4.32 38.39 16.35
C ASN A 213 -4.94 37.28 15.48
N LEU A 214 -4.89 36.04 15.96
CA LEU A 214 -5.60 34.94 15.32
C LEU A 214 -7.10 35.07 15.63
N SER A 215 -7.94 34.96 14.60
CA SER A 215 -9.39 34.99 14.74
C SER A 215 -9.87 33.76 15.54
N ARG A 216 -10.99 33.90 16.27
CA ARG A 216 -11.60 32.78 17.02
C ARG A 216 -11.85 31.54 16.15
N GLU A 217 -12.17 31.74 14.89
CA GLU A 217 -12.36 30.64 13.93
C GLU A 217 -11.05 29.90 13.60
N GLU A 218 -9.91 30.61 13.56
CA GLU A 218 -8.61 29.99 13.30
C GLU A 218 -8.13 29.18 14.51
N LEU A 219 -8.46 29.62 15.73
CA LEU A 219 -8.18 28.86 16.95
C LEU A 219 -9.01 27.58 17.02
N LEU A 220 -10.31 27.66 16.71
CA LEU A 220 -11.20 26.49 16.68
C LEU A 220 -10.75 25.45 15.65
N LYS A 221 -10.35 25.90 14.46
CA LYS A 221 -9.85 25.01 13.41
C LYS A 221 -8.56 24.30 13.81
N ARG A 222 -7.70 24.97 14.56
CA ARG A 222 -6.45 24.37 15.08
C ARG A 222 -6.71 23.33 16.16
N ASP A 223 -7.71 23.56 17.02
CA ASP A 223 -8.12 22.60 18.03
C ASP A 223 -8.77 21.36 17.36
N GLU A 224 -9.63 21.55 16.36
CA GLU A 224 -10.20 20.44 15.57
C GLU A 224 -9.10 19.62 14.86
N GLU A 225 -8.13 20.27 14.22
CA GLU A 225 -6.99 19.59 13.57
C GLU A 225 -6.09 18.84 14.58
N ARG A 226 -6.02 19.32 15.82
CA ARG A 226 -5.27 18.67 16.90
C ARG A 226 -6.01 17.44 17.44
N ASP A 227 -7.31 17.56 17.67
CA ASP A 227 -8.16 16.47 18.12
C ASP A 227 -8.21 15.34 17.08
N GLU A 228 -8.31 15.67 15.78
CA GLU A 228 -8.25 14.67 14.70
C GLU A 228 -6.90 13.93 14.67
N LYS A 229 -5.79 14.61 14.98
CA LYS A 229 -4.46 13.98 15.08
C LYS A 229 -4.34 13.07 16.30
N GLU A 230 -4.97 13.40 17.42
CA GLU A 230 -4.95 12.59 18.63
C GLU A 230 -5.88 11.37 18.53
N ILE A 231 -7.06 11.51 17.91
CA ILE A 231 -8.01 10.40 17.69
C ILE A 231 -7.41 9.32 16.76
N ASN A 232 -6.60 9.71 15.78
CA ASN A 232 -5.95 8.79 14.85
C ASN A 232 -4.67 8.12 15.40
N ARG A 233 -4.17 8.57 16.56
CA ARG A 233 -3.06 7.92 17.28
C ARG A 233 -3.65 7.08 18.41
N GLY A 234 -4.03 5.84 18.09
CA GLY A 234 -4.53 4.87 19.08
C GLY A 234 -3.68 4.79 20.36
N ASN A 235 -4.32 4.39 21.46
CA ASN A 235 -3.84 4.39 22.86
C ASN A 235 -2.60 3.51 23.19
N THR A 236 -1.65 3.33 22.28
CA THR A 236 -0.46 2.48 22.49
C THR A 236 0.79 3.24 22.94
N THR A 237 0.75 4.58 23.05
CA THR A 237 1.95 5.38 23.35
C THR A 237 2.36 5.40 24.84
N ARG A 238 1.70 4.63 25.72
CA ARG A 238 2.02 4.57 27.16
C ARG A 238 2.02 3.17 27.76
N MET A 239 2.26 2.15 26.95
CA MET A 239 2.53 0.79 27.41
C MET A 239 3.90 0.36 26.84
N GLY A 240 4.91 0.33 27.72
CA GLY A 240 6.28 -0.08 27.40
C GLY A 240 7.31 0.85 28.00
#